data_AF-A0AA36P7S1-F1
#
_entry.id   AF-A0AA36P7S1-F1
#
_cell.length_a   1.000
_cell.length_b   1.000
_cell.length_c   1.000
_cell.angle_alpha   90.00
_cell.angle_beta   90.00
_cell.angle_gamma   90.00
#
_symmetry.space_group_name_H-M   'P 1'
#
loop_
_entity.id
_entity.type
_entity.pdbx_description
1 polymer ?
#
loop_
_entity_poly.entity_id
_entity_poly.type
_entity_poly.pdbx_seq_one_letter_code
_entity_poly.pdbx_strand_id
1 'polypeptide(L)'
;MRGKAINTMTRAVKPRRFAIRPIIYASVLSAGVLLCAFSAHADERDQLKSIQADIAAKERAVRQKQQQRASLLAQLKKQEEAISEATRKLRETQNTLNQLNKQIDEMNASIAKLEQQKAAQERSLAAQLDAAFRQGEHTGIQLILSGEESQRGQRLQAYFGYLNQARQETIAQLKQTREEVAMQRAELEEKQSEQQTLLYEQRAQQAKLTQALSERKKTLAGLESSIQQGQQQLSELRANESRLRNSIARAEAAAKARAEREAREAQAVRDRQKEATRKGTTYKPTESEKSLMSRTGGLGAPRGQAFWPVRGPTLHRYGEQLQGELRWKGMVIGASEGTEVKAIADGRVILADWLQGYGLVVVVEHGKGDMSLYGYNQSALVSVGSQVRAGQPIALVGSSGGQGRPSLYFEIRRQGQAVNPQPWLGR
;
A
#
# COMPACT_ATOMS: atom_id res chain seq x y z
N MET A 1 51.94 40.16 -15.01
CA MET A 1 53.19 39.66 -15.63
C MET A 1 52.88 38.34 -16.35
N ARG A 2 53.28 38.25 -17.63
CA ARG A 2 53.52 37.03 -18.46
C ARG A 2 52.37 36.01 -18.57
N GLY A 3 51.93 35.53 -19.73
CA GLY A 3 52.33 35.69 -21.13
C GLY A 3 51.51 34.66 -21.93
N LYS A 4 50.81 35.10 -22.98
CA LYS A 4 50.12 34.23 -23.95
C LYS A 4 51.08 33.94 -25.10
N ALA A 5 51.25 32.66 -25.43
CA ALA A 5 52.01 32.21 -26.59
C ALA A 5 51.10 32.02 -27.80
N ILE A 6 51.67 32.34 -28.95
CA ILE A 6 51.15 32.35 -30.32
C ILE A 6 51.92 31.25 -31.09
N ASN A 7 51.29 30.56 -32.05
CA ASN A 7 51.89 30.07 -33.32
C ASN A 7 50.76 29.38 -34.13
N THR A 8 50.21 29.94 -35.21
CA THR A 8 50.68 30.06 -36.61
C THR A 8 50.91 28.74 -37.36
N MET A 9 50.07 28.47 -38.38
CA MET A 9 50.44 27.74 -39.61
C MET A 9 49.69 28.38 -40.82
N THR A 10 50.37 29.11 -41.72
CA THR A 10 50.93 28.75 -43.05
C THR A 10 49.86 28.30 -44.10
N ARG A 11 49.45 29.18 -45.03
CA ARG A 11 49.96 29.44 -46.41
C ARG A 11 49.36 28.46 -47.46
N ALA A 12 48.32 28.85 -48.19
CA ALA A 12 48.31 29.52 -49.52
C ALA A 12 48.79 28.65 -50.70
N VAL A 13 47.87 28.36 -51.64
CA VAL A 13 48.16 27.87 -53.00
C VAL A 13 47.31 28.67 -54.01
N LYS A 14 47.95 29.10 -55.10
CA LYS A 14 47.39 29.79 -56.27
C LYS A 14 48.17 29.28 -57.53
N PRO A 15 47.81 29.63 -58.78
CA PRO A 15 47.20 28.71 -59.76
C PRO A 15 47.95 28.67 -61.13
N ARG A 16 47.40 28.00 -62.17
CA ARG A 16 47.48 28.29 -63.64
C ARG A 16 46.89 27.08 -64.42
N ARG A 17 45.89 27.16 -65.33
CA ARG A 17 45.65 27.84 -66.63
C ARG A 17 45.94 26.95 -67.88
N PHE A 18 44.85 26.62 -68.61
CA PHE A 18 44.56 26.58 -70.07
C PHE A 18 45.49 25.90 -71.13
N ALA A 19 44.88 25.06 -72.00
CA ALA A 19 44.90 25.07 -73.50
C ALA A 19 44.01 23.90 -74.07
N ILE A 20 42.94 24.09 -74.87
CA ILE A 20 42.73 24.21 -76.35
C ILE A 20 42.78 22.89 -77.19
N ARG A 21 41.59 22.35 -77.57
CA ARG A 21 41.00 21.87 -78.90
C ARG A 21 41.86 21.17 -80.01
N PRO A 22 41.31 20.53 -81.10
CA PRO A 22 40.02 19.79 -81.37
C PRO A 22 40.04 18.65 -82.47
N ILE A 23 38.84 18.14 -82.88
CA ILE A 23 38.39 17.48 -84.17
C ILE A 23 38.89 16.07 -84.57
N ILE A 24 37.97 15.10 -84.81
CA ILE A 24 37.72 14.36 -86.10
C ILE A 24 36.27 13.77 -86.08
N TYR A 25 35.54 13.96 -87.19
CA TYR A 25 34.24 13.36 -87.56
C TYR A 25 34.42 11.96 -88.18
N ALA A 26 33.48 11.03 -87.98
CA ALA A 26 32.89 10.20 -89.05
C ALA A 26 31.78 9.27 -88.54
N SER A 27 30.66 9.34 -89.24
CA SER A 27 29.42 8.57 -89.16
C SER A 27 29.55 7.10 -89.60
N VAL A 28 28.91 6.16 -88.89
CA VAL A 28 28.32 4.96 -89.49
C VAL A 28 26.97 4.64 -88.84
N LEU A 29 26.00 4.42 -89.73
CA LEU A 29 24.60 4.03 -89.56
C LEU A 29 24.37 2.84 -88.61
N SER A 30 23.33 2.99 -87.79
CA SER A 30 22.16 2.10 -87.75
C SER A 30 22.38 0.60 -88.01
N ALA A 31 22.82 -0.13 -86.99
CA ALA A 31 22.55 -1.56 -86.86
C ALA A 31 22.41 -1.94 -85.37
N GLY A 32 21.23 -2.43 -84.96
CA GLY A 32 21.10 -3.24 -83.74
C GLY A 32 20.69 -2.51 -82.46
N VAL A 33 19.55 -1.81 -82.49
CA VAL A 33 18.79 -1.29 -81.32
C VAL A 33 18.14 -2.43 -80.49
N LEU A 34 18.84 -3.53 -80.20
CA LEU A 34 18.24 -4.70 -79.54
C LEU A 34 19.08 -5.34 -78.42
N LEU A 35 19.98 -4.60 -77.78
CA LEU A 35 20.75 -5.10 -76.64
C LEU A 35 20.93 -4.16 -75.43
N CYS A 36 20.29 -2.98 -75.42
CA CYS A 36 20.38 -2.04 -74.29
C CYS A 36 19.08 -1.86 -73.47
N ALA A 37 18.08 -2.72 -73.64
CA ALA A 37 16.86 -2.72 -72.80
C ALA A 37 16.91 -3.66 -71.59
N PHE A 38 18.05 -4.32 -71.32
CA PHE A 38 18.17 -5.27 -70.21
C PHE A 38 18.87 -4.75 -68.95
N SER A 39 19.42 -3.53 -68.98
CA SER A 39 20.18 -2.98 -67.83
C SER A 39 19.36 -2.07 -66.90
N ALA A 40 18.21 -1.54 -67.34
CA ALA A 40 17.33 -0.71 -66.50
C ALA A 40 16.37 -1.53 -65.61
N HIS A 41 15.99 -2.74 -66.04
CA HIS A 41 15.10 -3.63 -65.26
C HIS A 41 15.82 -4.48 -64.19
N ALA A 42 17.15 -4.48 -64.17
CA ALA A 42 17.92 -5.12 -63.10
C ALA A 42 17.92 -4.26 -61.82
N ASP A 43 18.04 -2.94 -61.98
CA ASP A 43 18.13 -1.97 -60.88
C ASP A 43 16.81 -1.84 -60.11
N GLU A 44 15.65 -1.80 -60.79
CA GLU A 44 14.32 -1.80 -60.13
C GLU A 44 14.05 -3.10 -59.34
N ARG A 45 14.51 -4.25 -59.84
CA ARG A 45 14.34 -5.54 -59.14
C ARG A 45 15.20 -5.62 -57.88
N ASP A 46 16.41 -5.07 -57.92
CA ASP A 46 17.29 -5.05 -56.75
C ASP A 46 16.88 -3.96 -55.75
N GLN A 47 16.31 -2.83 -56.20
CA GLN A 47 15.64 -1.85 -55.35
C GLN A 47 14.41 -2.44 -54.65
N LEU A 48 13.54 -3.18 -55.35
CA LEU A 48 12.39 -3.85 -54.75
C LEU A 48 12.81 -4.90 -53.70
N LYS A 49 13.87 -5.67 -53.96
CA LYS A 49 14.45 -6.58 -52.95
C LYS A 49 15.00 -5.84 -51.74
N SER A 50 15.67 -4.70 -51.94
CA SER A 50 16.19 -3.88 -50.84
C SER A 50 15.07 -3.27 -49.98
N ILE A 51 13.98 -2.80 -50.61
CA ILE A 51 12.80 -2.27 -49.91
C ILE A 51 12.09 -3.40 -49.15
N GLN A 52 11.95 -4.60 -49.73
CA GLN A 52 11.39 -5.76 -49.03
C GLN A 52 12.27 -6.20 -47.85
N ALA A 53 13.59 -6.19 -48.00
CA ALA A 53 14.54 -6.46 -46.92
C ALA A 53 14.45 -5.39 -45.82
N ASP A 54 14.32 -4.12 -46.17
CA ASP A 54 14.15 -3.00 -45.24
C ASP A 54 12.80 -3.06 -44.51
N ILE A 55 11.72 -3.44 -45.18
CA ILE A 55 10.42 -3.68 -44.54
C ILE A 55 10.55 -4.84 -43.55
N ALA A 56 11.13 -5.97 -43.96
CA ALA A 56 11.33 -7.12 -43.07
C ALA A 56 12.24 -6.78 -41.87
N ALA A 57 13.29 -5.98 -42.09
CA ALA A 57 14.18 -5.49 -41.04
C ALA A 57 13.46 -4.54 -40.08
N LYS A 58 12.67 -3.59 -40.61
CA LYS A 58 11.83 -2.68 -39.80
C LYS A 58 10.76 -3.42 -39.02
N GLU A 59 10.08 -4.40 -39.61
CA GLU A 59 9.11 -5.25 -38.92
C GLU A 59 9.76 -6.06 -37.79
N ARG A 60 10.93 -6.66 -38.03
CA ARG A 60 11.71 -7.35 -37.00
C ARG A 60 12.12 -6.40 -35.88
N ALA A 61 12.59 -5.19 -36.21
CA ALA A 61 12.96 -4.18 -35.23
C ALA A 61 11.76 -3.72 -34.38
N VAL A 62 10.59 -3.50 -35.00
CA VAL A 62 9.36 -3.16 -34.28
C VAL A 62 8.94 -4.31 -33.35
N ARG A 63 8.96 -5.56 -33.82
CA ARG A 63 8.65 -6.73 -32.98
C ARG A 63 9.62 -6.86 -31.80
N GLN A 64 10.92 -6.68 -32.02
CA GLN A 64 11.91 -6.70 -30.95
C GLN A 64 11.67 -5.59 -29.91
N LYS A 65 11.37 -4.37 -30.36
CA LYS A 65 11.00 -3.24 -29.47
C LYS A 65 9.73 -3.55 -28.67
N GLN A 66 8.71 -4.14 -29.30
CA GLN A 66 7.48 -4.54 -28.63
C GLN A 66 7.73 -5.62 -27.57
N GLN A 67 8.53 -6.65 -27.88
CA GLN A 67 8.90 -7.70 -26.93
C GLN A 67 9.71 -7.16 -25.76
N GLN A 68 10.69 -6.28 -26.02
CA GLN A 68 11.48 -5.63 -24.98
C GLN A 68 10.59 -4.79 -24.06
N ARG A 69 9.66 -4.00 -24.62
CA ARG A 69 8.69 -3.22 -23.85
C ARG A 69 7.78 -4.10 -23.00
N ALA A 70 7.27 -5.19 -23.56
CA ALA A 70 6.43 -6.14 -22.82
C ALA A 70 7.19 -6.77 -21.63
N SER A 71 8.47 -7.13 -21.83
CA SER A 71 9.33 -7.64 -20.76
C SER A 71 9.56 -6.60 -19.66
N LEU A 72 9.87 -5.35 -20.02
CA LEU A 72 10.04 -4.26 -19.06
C LEU A 72 8.74 -3.95 -18.29
N LEU A 73 7.58 -4.01 -18.94
CA LEU A 73 6.29 -3.83 -18.27
C LEU A 73 5.98 -4.97 -17.31
N ALA A 74 6.33 -6.22 -17.65
CA ALA A 74 6.18 -7.36 -16.75
C ALA A 74 7.12 -7.24 -15.52
N GLN A 75 8.34 -6.76 -15.72
CA GLN A 75 9.26 -6.44 -14.62
C GLN A 75 8.72 -5.32 -13.73
N LEU A 76 8.21 -4.24 -14.32
CA LEU A 76 7.60 -3.12 -13.60
C LEU A 76 6.43 -3.59 -12.74
N LYS A 77 5.56 -4.43 -13.31
CA LYS A 77 4.46 -5.06 -12.57
C LYS A 77 4.97 -5.80 -11.33
N LYS A 78 5.93 -6.73 -11.51
CA LYS A 78 6.47 -7.53 -10.41
C LYS A 78 7.14 -6.68 -9.32
N GLN A 79 7.85 -5.63 -9.72
CA GLN A 79 8.49 -4.69 -8.80
C GLN A 79 7.46 -3.88 -8.00
N GLU A 80 6.40 -3.39 -8.64
CA GLU A 80 5.34 -2.61 -7.99
C GLU A 80 4.45 -3.49 -7.09
N GLU A 81 4.22 -4.75 -7.44
CA GLU A 81 3.59 -5.74 -6.55
C GLU A 81 4.44 -5.99 -5.30
N ALA A 82 5.76 -6.19 -5.46
CA ALA A 82 6.67 -6.36 -4.34
C ALA A 82 6.75 -5.12 -3.43
N ILE A 83 6.73 -3.91 -4.01
CA ILE A 83 6.65 -2.64 -3.27
C ILE A 83 5.34 -2.58 -2.48
N SER A 84 4.22 -2.92 -3.10
CA SER A 84 2.90 -2.91 -2.46
C SER A 84 2.86 -3.84 -1.25
N GLU A 85 3.30 -5.08 -1.41
CA GLU A 85 3.34 -6.08 -0.34
C GLU A 85 4.27 -5.67 0.81
N ALA A 86 5.50 -5.26 0.49
CA ALA A 86 6.49 -4.86 1.50
C ALA A 86 6.00 -3.63 2.28
N THR A 87 5.42 -2.64 1.60
CA THR A 87 4.88 -1.43 2.24
C THR A 87 3.71 -1.76 3.17
N ARG A 88 2.81 -2.65 2.73
CA ARG A 88 1.71 -3.13 3.57
C ARG A 88 2.25 -3.82 4.82
N LYS A 89 3.21 -4.73 4.67
CA LYS A 89 3.81 -5.47 5.78
C LYS A 89 4.55 -4.56 6.76
N LEU A 90 5.35 -3.62 6.26
CA LEU A 90 6.03 -2.63 7.11
C LEU A 90 5.03 -1.83 7.95
N ARG A 91 3.90 -1.44 7.36
CA ARG A 91 2.85 -0.71 8.07
C ARG A 91 2.14 -1.57 9.11
N GLU A 92 1.78 -2.80 8.77
CA GLU A 92 1.21 -3.78 9.72
C GLU A 92 2.17 -3.99 10.90
N THR A 93 3.44 -4.30 10.63
CA THR A 93 4.49 -4.50 11.64
C THR A 93 4.71 -3.27 12.50
N GLN A 94 4.72 -2.06 11.93
CA GLN A 94 4.88 -0.83 12.70
C GLN A 94 3.72 -0.59 13.67
N ASN A 95 2.48 -0.89 13.25
CA ASN A 95 1.32 -0.78 14.13
C ASN A 95 1.40 -1.77 15.29
N THR A 96 1.80 -3.02 15.03
CA THR A 96 1.99 -4.04 16.06
C THR A 96 3.12 -3.65 17.03
N LEU A 97 4.25 -3.16 16.50
CA LEU A 97 5.36 -2.66 17.33
C LEU A 97 4.93 -1.50 18.24
N ASN A 98 4.12 -0.56 17.74
CA ASN A 98 3.62 0.55 18.57
C ASN A 98 2.74 0.05 19.73
N GLN A 99 1.89 -0.96 19.48
CA GLN A 99 1.05 -1.56 20.52
C GLN A 99 1.89 -2.35 21.53
N LEU A 100 2.85 -3.13 21.05
CA LEU A 100 3.74 -3.94 21.88
C LEU A 100 4.65 -3.07 22.75
N ASN A 101 5.20 -1.99 22.21
CA ASN A 101 5.99 -1.03 22.98
C ASN A 101 5.17 -0.40 24.11
N LYS A 102 3.92 -0.03 23.83
CA LYS A 102 3.02 0.51 24.86
C LYS A 102 2.78 -0.52 25.99
N GLN A 103 2.57 -1.79 25.65
CA GLN A 103 2.40 -2.86 26.65
C GLN A 103 3.67 -3.09 27.47
N ILE A 104 4.84 -3.07 26.82
CA ILE A 104 6.15 -3.18 27.49
C ILE A 104 6.34 -2.01 28.48
N ASP A 105 6.00 -0.79 28.08
CA ASP A 105 6.12 0.39 28.95
C ASP A 105 5.17 0.30 30.16
N GLU A 106 3.93 -0.15 29.95
CA GLU A 106 2.94 -0.39 31.01
C GLU A 106 3.41 -1.48 31.99
N MET A 107 3.96 -2.59 31.48
CA MET A 107 4.53 -3.68 32.29
C MET A 107 5.75 -3.23 33.09
N ASN A 108 6.67 -2.48 32.48
CA ASN A 108 7.84 -1.93 33.17
C ASN A 108 7.42 -1.03 34.34
N ALA A 109 6.42 -0.17 34.13
CA ALA A 109 5.88 0.69 35.18
C ALA A 109 5.22 -0.11 36.32
N SER A 110 4.46 -1.16 35.98
CA SER A 110 3.85 -2.08 36.95
C SER A 110 4.90 -2.83 37.78
N ILE A 111 5.90 -3.42 37.13
CA ILE A 111 7.02 -4.12 37.79
C ILE A 111 7.77 -3.16 38.72
N ALA A 112 8.05 -1.93 38.28
CA ALA A 112 8.72 -0.94 39.13
C ALA A 112 7.93 -0.62 40.41
N LYS A 113 6.59 -0.51 40.30
CA LYS A 113 5.71 -0.30 41.46
C LYS A 113 5.71 -1.51 42.40
N LEU A 114 5.61 -2.72 41.86
CA LEU A 114 5.63 -3.95 42.66
C LEU A 114 6.99 -4.17 43.33
N GLU A 115 8.10 -3.85 42.67
CA GLU A 115 9.43 -3.93 43.28
C GLU A 115 9.60 -2.91 44.42
N GLN A 116 9.03 -1.70 44.28
CA GLN A 116 8.99 -0.74 45.40
C GLN A 116 8.15 -1.25 46.57
N GLN A 117 6.98 -1.85 46.31
CA GLN A 117 6.13 -2.44 47.33
C GLN A 117 6.81 -3.61 48.04
N LYS A 118 7.41 -4.52 47.26
CA LYS A 118 8.21 -5.65 47.76
C LYS A 118 9.36 -5.17 48.63
N ALA A 119 10.14 -4.19 48.18
CA ALA A 119 11.25 -3.64 48.97
C ALA A 119 10.78 -3.01 50.30
N ALA A 120 9.63 -2.33 50.29
CA ALA A 120 9.02 -1.77 51.50
C ALA A 120 8.53 -2.87 52.47
N GLN A 121 7.88 -3.91 51.95
CA GLN A 121 7.42 -5.07 52.72
C GLN A 121 8.60 -5.86 53.30
N GLU A 122 9.65 -6.11 52.51
CA GLU A 122 10.88 -6.77 52.96
C GLU A 122 11.56 -5.99 54.08
N ARG A 123 11.67 -4.66 53.95
CA ARG A 123 12.25 -3.80 54.99
C ARG A 123 11.39 -3.78 56.27
N SER A 124 10.07 -3.71 56.13
CA SER A 124 9.15 -3.74 57.28
C SER A 124 9.21 -5.08 58.02
N LEU A 125 9.17 -6.20 57.27
CA LEU A 125 9.28 -7.54 57.84
C LEU A 125 10.65 -7.76 58.50
N ALA A 126 11.74 -7.33 57.87
CA ALA A 126 13.08 -7.40 58.44
C ALA A 126 13.19 -6.62 59.77
N ALA A 127 12.60 -5.42 59.85
CA ALA A 127 12.55 -4.64 61.09
C ALA A 127 11.73 -5.33 62.19
N GLN A 128 10.61 -5.97 61.84
CA GLN A 128 9.80 -6.74 62.79
C GLN A 128 10.57 -7.97 63.33
N LEU A 129 11.32 -8.65 62.47
CA LEU A 129 12.15 -9.80 62.85
C LEU A 129 13.35 -9.36 63.70
N ASP A 130 14.03 -8.26 63.37
CA ASP A 130 15.13 -7.70 64.17
C ASP A 130 14.65 -7.28 65.56
N ALA A 131 13.50 -6.59 65.65
CA ALA A 131 12.91 -6.21 66.94
C ALA A 131 12.53 -7.44 67.79
N ALA A 132 11.98 -8.47 67.16
CA ALA A 132 11.67 -9.73 67.84
C ALA A 132 12.94 -10.45 68.32
N PHE A 133 14.00 -10.47 67.52
CA PHE A 133 15.29 -11.06 67.88
C PHE A 133 15.96 -10.31 69.04
N ARG A 134 15.96 -8.97 69.02
CA ARG A 134 16.53 -8.15 70.11
C ARG A 134 15.77 -8.25 71.42
N GLN A 135 14.46 -8.52 71.39
CA GLN A 135 13.71 -8.85 72.60
C GLN A 135 14.15 -10.19 73.20
N GLY A 136 14.76 -11.09 72.41
CA GLY A 136 15.21 -12.42 72.80
C GLY A 136 14.09 -13.44 72.73
N GLU A 137 14.35 -14.62 72.12
CA GLU A 137 13.36 -15.67 71.86
C GLU A 137 12.59 -16.17 73.10
N HIS A 138 13.11 -15.92 74.30
CA HIS A 138 12.57 -16.47 75.55
C HIS A 138 11.85 -15.45 76.44
N THR A 139 12.02 -14.14 76.25
CA THR A 139 11.38 -13.15 77.15
C THR A 139 9.89 -13.00 76.86
N GLY A 140 9.46 -13.01 75.60
CA GLY A 140 8.04 -12.89 75.24
C GLY A 140 7.22 -14.08 75.75
N ILE A 141 7.76 -15.30 75.65
CA ILE A 141 7.12 -16.53 76.12
C ILE A 141 7.20 -16.60 77.66
N GLN A 142 8.32 -16.21 78.28
CA GLN A 142 8.43 -16.10 79.73
C GLN A 142 7.50 -15.02 80.31
N LEU A 143 7.30 -13.87 79.67
CA LEU A 143 6.32 -12.84 80.09
C LEU A 143 4.88 -13.32 79.97
N ILE A 144 4.57 -14.12 78.95
CA ILE A 144 3.25 -14.76 78.81
C ILE A 144 3.03 -15.83 79.89
N LEU A 145 4.08 -16.59 80.26
CA LEU A 145 4.03 -17.68 81.24
C LEU A 145 4.17 -17.22 82.70
N SER A 146 4.84 -16.08 82.95
CA SER A 146 5.06 -15.50 84.30
C SER A 146 4.04 -14.42 84.67
N GLY A 147 3.23 -13.95 83.71
CA GLY A 147 2.17 -12.98 83.95
C GLY A 147 0.96 -13.63 84.61
N GLU A 148 0.88 -13.53 85.93
CA GLU A 148 -0.19 -14.06 86.77
C GLU A 148 -1.63 -13.80 86.26
N GLU A 149 -2.48 -14.76 86.58
CA GLU A 149 -3.94 -14.93 86.48
C GLU A 149 -4.83 -13.66 86.66
N SER A 150 -4.62 -12.66 85.80
CA SER A 150 -5.34 -11.38 85.81
C SER A 150 -6.05 -11.13 84.48
N GLN A 151 -7.12 -10.31 84.49
CA GLN A 151 -7.75 -9.79 83.27
C GLN A 151 -6.75 -9.13 82.29
N ARG A 152 -5.60 -8.67 82.79
CA ARG A 152 -4.51 -8.12 81.96
C ARG A 152 -3.81 -9.20 81.13
N GLY A 153 -3.61 -10.40 81.67
CA GLY A 153 -2.99 -11.53 80.98
C GLY A 153 -3.84 -12.02 79.80
N GLN A 154 -5.15 -12.15 79.98
CA GLN A 154 -6.09 -12.51 78.91
C GLN A 154 -6.07 -11.50 77.74
N ARG A 155 -6.02 -10.20 78.03
CA ARG A 155 -5.87 -9.17 76.98
C ARG A 155 -4.52 -9.26 76.27
N LEU A 156 -3.43 -9.53 77.01
CA LEU A 156 -2.10 -9.70 76.43
C LEU A 156 -2.05 -10.87 75.46
N GLN A 157 -2.66 -12.01 75.78
CA GLN A 157 -2.75 -13.15 74.87
C GLN A 157 -3.53 -12.82 73.60
N ALA A 158 -4.66 -12.11 73.72
CA ALA A 158 -5.42 -11.65 72.56
C ALA A 158 -4.59 -10.71 71.67
N TYR A 159 -3.84 -9.77 72.25
CA TYR A 159 -2.95 -8.87 71.51
C TYR A 159 -1.83 -9.62 70.78
N PHE A 160 -1.25 -10.65 71.40
CA PHE A 160 -0.28 -11.52 70.73
C PHE A 160 -0.90 -12.29 69.56
N GLY A 161 -2.15 -12.73 69.68
CA GLY A 161 -2.92 -13.32 68.58
C GLY A 161 -3.02 -12.38 67.39
N TYR A 162 -3.50 -11.14 67.61
CA TYR A 162 -3.59 -10.12 66.56
C TYR A 162 -2.23 -9.77 65.96
N LEU A 163 -1.17 -9.69 66.76
CA LEU A 163 0.19 -9.41 66.28
C LEU A 163 0.71 -10.53 65.37
N ASN A 164 0.53 -11.80 65.75
CA ASN A 164 0.95 -12.94 64.94
C ASN A 164 0.12 -13.06 63.66
N GLN A 165 -1.18 -12.77 63.73
CA GLN A 165 -2.03 -12.70 62.54
C GLN A 165 -1.54 -11.63 61.57
N ALA A 166 -1.28 -10.40 62.04
CA ALA A 166 -0.74 -9.32 61.20
C ALA A 166 0.63 -9.67 60.58
N ARG A 167 1.48 -10.41 61.30
CA ARG A 167 2.75 -10.93 60.77
C ARG A 167 2.52 -11.95 59.66
N GLN A 168 1.61 -12.91 59.86
CA GLN A 168 1.28 -13.91 58.86
C GLN A 168 0.69 -13.26 57.60
N GLU A 169 -0.17 -12.25 57.76
CA GLU A 169 -0.71 -11.45 56.66
C GLU A 169 0.40 -10.69 55.90
N THR A 170 1.38 -10.12 56.62
CA THR A 170 2.53 -9.44 55.99
C THR A 170 3.38 -10.41 55.15
N ILE A 171 3.65 -11.61 55.67
CA ILE A 171 4.38 -12.66 54.94
C ILE A 171 3.59 -13.13 53.72
N ALA A 172 2.27 -13.31 53.85
CA ALA A 172 1.40 -13.70 52.74
C ALA A 172 1.38 -12.64 51.63
N GLN A 173 1.24 -11.36 51.99
CA GLN A 173 1.29 -10.25 51.04
C GLN A 173 2.65 -10.15 50.33
N LEU A 174 3.76 -10.33 51.05
CA LEU A 174 5.08 -10.34 50.44
C LEU A 174 5.27 -11.52 49.48
N LYS A 175 4.81 -12.72 49.87
CA LYS A 175 4.84 -13.91 49.00
C LYS A 175 4.07 -13.63 47.70
N GLN A 176 2.85 -13.11 47.81
CA GLN A 176 2.03 -12.78 46.67
C GLN A 176 2.67 -11.70 45.78
N THR A 177 3.22 -10.63 46.37
CA THR A 177 3.91 -9.57 45.62
C THR A 177 5.12 -10.14 44.86
N ARG A 178 5.87 -11.07 45.46
CA ARG A 178 7.01 -11.74 44.79
C ARG A 178 6.57 -12.64 43.64
N GLU A 179 5.46 -13.37 43.79
CA GLU A 179 4.88 -14.20 42.72
C GLU A 179 4.38 -13.33 41.56
N GLU A 180 3.71 -12.22 41.85
CA GLU A 180 3.25 -11.25 40.84
C GLU A 180 4.43 -10.61 40.07
N VAL A 181 5.49 -10.21 40.77
CA VAL A 181 6.72 -9.69 40.13
C VAL A 181 7.35 -10.74 39.21
N ALA A 182 7.50 -11.98 39.68
CA ALA A 182 8.10 -13.04 38.88
C ALA A 182 7.27 -13.35 37.62
N MET A 183 5.94 -13.38 37.75
CA MET A 183 5.02 -13.58 36.64
C MET A 183 5.10 -12.45 35.61
N GLN A 184 5.05 -11.19 36.05
CA GLN A 184 5.15 -10.04 35.14
C GLN A 184 6.52 -9.95 34.46
N ARG A 185 7.61 -10.32 35.14
CA ARG A 185 8.94 -10.38 34.52
C ARG A 185 9.02 -11.43 33.41
N ALA A 186 8.45 -12.62 33.65
CA ALA A 186 8.40 -13.66 32.63
C ALA A 186 7.59 -13.23 31.39
N GLU A 187 6.42 -12.59 31.61
CA GLU A 187 5.60 -12.07 30.51
C GLU A 187 6.31 -10.93 29.74
N LEU A 188 7.02 -10.05 30.45
CA LEU A 188 7.83 -8.98 29.85
C LEU A 188 8.94 -9.55 28.96
N GLU A 189 9.65 -10.58 29.41
CA GLU A 189 10.70 -11.25 28.62
C GLU A 189 10.14 -11.87 27.33
N GLU A 190 8.96 -12.47 27.40
CA GLU A 190 8.25 -13.00 26.22
C GLU A 190 7.91 -11.87 25.23
N LYS A 191 7.35 -10.75 25.71
CA LYS A 191 7.01 -9.59 24.89
C LYS A 191 8.24 -8.92 24.27
N GLN A 192 9.35 -8.88 25.00
CA GLN A 192 10.64 -8.39 24.47
C GLN A 192 11.18 -9.31 23.37
N SER A 193 11.04 -10.64 23.53
CA SER A 193 11.41 -11.60 22.47
C SER A 193 10.57 -11.40 21.21
N GLU A 194 9.24 -11.28 21.37
CA GLU A 194 8.31 -10.98 20.28
C GLU A 194 8.69 -9.68 19.54
N GLN A 195 9.06 -8.64 20.28
CA GLN A 195 9.51 -7.35 19.73
C GLN A 195 10.76 -7.53 18.87
N GLN A 196 11.76 -8.30 19.32
CA GLN A 196 12.98 -8.56 18.54
C GLN A 196 12.68 -9.30 17.23
N THR A 197 11.77 -10.27 17.25
CA THR A 197 11.32 -10.96 16.03
C THR A 197 10.67 -9.98 15.05
N LEU A 198 9.79 -9.09 15.53
CA LEU A 198 9.13 -8.09 14.69
C LEU A 198 10.11 -7.07 14.09
N LEU A 199 11.14 -6.65 14.84
CA LEU A 199 12.19 -5.76 14.33
C LEU A 199 13.04 -6.43 13.25
N TYR A 200 13.35 -7.72 13.40
CA TYR A 200 14.05 -8.49 12.38
C TYR A 200 13.23 -8.58 11.08
N GLU A 201 11.94 -8.90 11.18
CA GLU A 201 11.00 -8.92 10.05
C GLU A 201 10.91 -7.54 9.38
N GLN A 202 10.79 -6.46 10.16
CA GLN A 202 10.78 -5.10 9.64
C GLN A 202 12.02 -4.78 8.81
N ARG A 203 13.21 -5.15 9.31
CA ARG A 203 14.48 -4.94 8.60
C ARG A 203 14.53 -5.72 7.28
N ALA A 204 14.03 -6.95 7.26
CA ALA A 204 13.96 -7.77 6.05
C ALA A 204 13.02 -7.15 5.00
N GLN A 205 11.83 -6.70 5.41
CA GLN A 205 10.88 -6.05 4.50
C GLN A 205 11.42 -4.71 3.97
N GLN A 206 12.13 -3.94 4.80
CA GLN A 206 12.77 -2.69 4.38
C GLN A 206 13.86 -2.92 3.32
N ALA A 207 14.65 -3.97 3.46
CA ALA A 207 15.65 -4.35 2.46
C ALA A 207 14.99 -4.74 1.12
N LYS A 208 13.93 -5.57 1.17
CA LYS A 208 13.14 -5.96 0.00
C LYS A 208 12.53 -4.75 -0.71
N LEU A 209 11.96 -3.80 0.04
CA LEU A 209 11.40 -2.56 -0.51
C LEU A 209 12.47 -1.71 -1.20
N THR A 210 13.63 -1.52 -0.55
CA THR A 210 14.73 -0.71 -1.10
C THR A 210 15.27 -1.31 -2.40
N GLN A 211 15.41 -2.64 -2.45
CA GLN A 211 15.80 -3.33 -3.67
C GLN A 211 14.78 -3.11 -4.79
N ALA A 212 13.49 -3.34 -4.52
CA ALA A 212 12.43 -3.21 -5.52
C ALA A 212 12.32 -1.77 -6.06
N LEU A 213 12.51 -0.74 -5.22
CA LEU A 213 12.55 0.67 -5.64
C LEU A 213 13.74 0.97 -6.57
N SER A 214 14.92 0.45 -6.26
CA SER A 214 16.12 0.59 -7.10
C SER A 214 15.93 -0.05 -8.48
N GLU A 215 15.37 -1.26 -8.52
CA GLU A 215 15.07 -1.97 -9.76
C GLU A 215 13.99 -1.23 -10.58
N ARG A 216 12.91 -0.79 -9.93
CA ARG A 216 11.86 0.03 -10.55
C ARG A 216 12.41 1.26 -11.23
N LYS A 217 13.31 2.00 -10.57
CA LYS A 217 13.94 3.20 -11.13
C LYS A 217 14.68 2.88 -12.45
N LYS A 218 15.41 1.76 -12.50
CA LYS A 218 16.11 1.32 -13.72
C LYS A 218 15.12 0.93 -14.83
N THR A 219 14.07 0.19 -14.49
CA THR A 219 13.03 -0.25 -15.45
C THR A 219 12.28 0.95 -16.04
N LEU A 220 11.94 1.96 -15.23
CA LEU A 220 11.31 3.19 -15.71
C LEU A 220 12.19 3.98 -16.67
N ALA A 221 13.49 4.15 -16.36
CA ALA A 221 14.44 4.80 -17.27
C ALA A 221 14.55 4.05 -18.62
N GLY A 222 14.52 2.72 -18.59
CA GLY A 222 14.48 1.89 -19.79
C GLY A 222 13.18 2.07 -20.59
N LEU A 223 12.03 2.13 -19.92
CA LEU A 223 10.74 2.36 -20.56
C LEU A 223 10.66 3.74 -21.22
N GLU A 224 11.15 4.80 -20.56
CA GLU A 224 11.17 6.17 -21.10
C GLU A 224 11.95 6.24 -22.42
N SER A 225 13.08 5.56 -22.52
CA SER A 225 13.89 5.48 -23.75
C SER A 225 13.19 4.76 -24.93
N SER A 226 12.14 3.98 -24.64
CA SER A 226 11.39 3.21 -25.64
C SER A 226 10.15 3.93 -26.19
N ILE A 227 9.79 5.11 -25.66
CA ILE A 227 8.57 5.83 -26.03
C ILE A 227 8.84 6.69 -27.27
N GLN A 228 8.45 6.23 -28.45
CA GLN A 228 8.29 7.12 -29.62
C GLN A 228 7.31 6.53 -30.64
N GLN A 229 6.07 7.05 -30.64
CA GLN A 229 5.12 7.26 -31.76
C GLN A 229 3.69 7.44 -31.21
N GLY A 230 3.04 8.58 -31.49
CA GLY A 230 1.72 8.93 -30.94
C GLY A 230 0.59 7.95 -31.29
N GLN A 231 0.65 7.30 -32.46
CA GLN A 231 -0.37 6.31 -32.88
C GLN A 231 -0.35 5.04 -32.00
N GLN A 232 0.84 4.63 -31.53
CA GLN A 232 0.99 3.46 -30.68
C GLN A 232 0.46 3.73 -29.27
N GLN A 233 0.64 4.95 -28.75
CA GLN A 233 0.14 5.36 -27.44
C GLN A 233 -1.40 5.31 -27.38
N LEU A 234 -2.09 5.78 -28.42
CA LEU A 234 -3.55 5.72 -28.49
C LEU A 234 -4.08 4.27 -28.44
N SER A 235 -3.41 3.36 -29.17
CA SER A 235 -3.74 1.92 -29.15
C SER A 235 -3.52 1.31 -27.77
N GLU A 236 -2.42 1.65 -27.10
CA GLU A 236 -2.12 1.20 -25.74
C GLU A 236 -3.15 1.69 -24.72
N LEU A 237 -3.58 2.96 -24.79
CA LEU A 237 -4.59 3.50 -23.88
C LEU A 237 -5.93 2.77 -24.03
N ARG A 238 -6.37 2.49 -25.26
CA ARG A 238 -7.58 1.69 -25.52
C ARG A 238 -7.44 0.26 -25.01
N ALA A 239 -6.27 -0.37 -25.21
CA ALA A 239 -5.99 -1.71 -24.70
C ALA A 239 -5.95 -1.76 -23.16
N ASN A 240 -5.38 -0.75 -22.51
CA ASN A 240 -5.39 -0.58 -21.06
C ASN A 240 -6.83 -0.46 -20.53
N GLU A 241 -7.66 0.38 -21.15
CA GLU A 241 -9.08 0.51 -20.79
C GLU A 241 -9.84 -0.81 -20.94
N SER A 242 -9.62 -1.54 -22.04
CA SER A 242 -10.23 -2.87 -22.24
C SER A 242 -9.80 -3.88 -21.19
N ARG A 243 -8.49 -3.95 -20.87
CA ARG A 243 -7.96 -4.80 -19.79
C ARG A 243 -8.57 -4.48 -18.44
N LEU A 244 -8.72 -3.18 -18.13
CA LEU A 244 -9.37 -2.73 -16.90
C LEU A 244 -10.82 -3.20 -16.83
N ARG A 245 -11.60 -2.96 -17.89
CA ARG A 245 -13.00 -3.40 -17.97
C ARG A 245 -13.14 -4.91 -17.81
N ASN A 246 -12.30 -5.69 -18.49
CA ASN A 246 -12.32 -7.15 -18.38
C ASN A 246 -11.96 -7.64 -16.98
N SER A 247 -11.01 -6.99 -16.31
CA SER A 247 -10.61 -7.36 -14.95
C SER A 247 -11.71 -7.05 -13.93
N ILE A 248 -12.41 -5.93 -14.08
CA ILE A 248 -13.59 -5.58 -13.28
C ILE A 248 -14.72 -6.58 -13.53
N ALA A 249 -15.03 -6.89 -14.78
CA ALA A 249 -16.08 -7.86 -15.11
C ALA A 249 -15.81 -9.25 -14.51
N ARG A 250 -14.55 -9.71 -14.52
CA ARG A 250 -14.15 -10.96 -13.84
C ARG A 250 -14.32 -10.87 -12.33
N ALA A 251 -13.93 -9.75 -11.72
CA ALA A 251 -14.09 -9.52 -10.28
C ALA A 251 -15.57 -9.47 -9.86
N GLU A 252 -16.42 -8.81 -10.66
CA GLU A 252 -17.87 -8.78 -10.48
C GLU A 252 -18.48 -10.19 -10.58
N ALA A 253 -18.09 -10.96 -11.60
CA ALA A 253 -18.57 -12.33 -11.77
C ALA A 253 -18.23 -13.21 -10.56
N ALA A 254 -17.00 -13.09 -10.03
CA ALA A 254 -16.58 -13.79 -8.82
C ALA A 254 -17.32 -13.32 -7.56
N ALA A 255 -17.72 -12.05 -7.51
CA ALA A 255 -18.45 -11.45 -6.39
C ALA A 255 -19.97 -11.69 -6.42
N LYS A 256 -20.55 -12.00 -7.58
CA LYS A 256 -21.99 -11.99 -7.86
C LYS A 256 -22.82 -12.81 -6.87
N ALA A 257 -22.45 -14.07 -6.63
CA ALA A 257 -23.22 -14.96 -5.74
C ALA A 257 -23.31 -14.42 -4.30
N ARG A 258 -22.21 -13.82 -3.81
CA ARG A 258 -22.17 -13.16 -2.49
C ARG A 258 -23.01 -11.89 -2.51
N ALA A 259 -22.83 -11.03 -3.51
CA ALA A 259 -23.54 -9.76 -3.64
C ALA A 259 -25.07 -9.97 -3.67
N GLU A 260 -25.54 -10.97 -4.42
CA GLU A 260 -26.96 -11.33 -4.49
C GLU A 260 -27.51 -11.86 -3.16
N ARG A 261 -26.71 -12.64 -2.41
CA ARG A 261 -27.08 -13.09 -1.06
C ARG A 261 -27.19 -11.91 -0.09
N GLU A 262 -26.15 -11.07 -0.02
CA GLU A 262 -26.12 -9.89 0.86
C GLU A 262 -27.25 -8.90 0.50
N ALA A 263 -27.57 -8.73 -0.79
CA ALA A 263 -28.67 -7.89 -1.24
C ALA A 263 -30.05 -8.44 -0.82
N ARG A 264 -30.26 -9.77 -0.89
CA ARG A 264 -31.50 -10.42 -0.41
C ARG A 264 -31.66 -10.27 1.10
N GLU A 265 -30.59 -10.50 1.86
CA GLU A 265 -30.58 -10.31 3.31
C GLU A 265 -30.88 -8.85 3.68
N ALA A 266 -30.24 -7.89 3.02
CA ALA A 266 -30.50 -6.47 3.22
C ALA A 266 -31.95 -6.09 2.89
N GLN A 267 -32.52 -6.67 1.83
CA GLN A 267 -33.91 -6.43 1.46
C GLN A 267 -34.88 -7.00 2.51
N ALA A 268 -34.62 -8.19 3.04
CA ALA A 268 -35.42 -8.79 4.11
C ALA A 268 -35.43 -7.93 5.39
N VAL A 269 -34.32 -7.26 5.72
CA VAL A 269 -34.28 -6.30 6.84
C VAL A 269 -35.16 -5.07 6.55
N ARG A 270 -35.07 -4.52 5.33
CA ARG A 270 -35.92 -3.38 4.91
C ARG A 270 -37.40 -3.74 4.92
N ASP A 271 -37.75 -4.95 4.52
CA ASP A 271 -39.13 -5.43 4.51
C ASP A 271 -39.66 -5.64 5.94
N ARG A 272 -38.84 -6.19 6.85
CA ARG A 272 -39.16 -6.23 8.30
C ARG A 272 -39.41 -4.85 8.89
N GLN A 273 -38.61 -3.84 8.50
CA GLN A 273 -38.84 -2.46 8.94
C GLN A 273 -40.17 -1.90 8.42
N LYS A 274 -40.51 -2.12 7.15
CA LYS A 274 -41.78 -1.69 6.55
C LYS A 274 -42.99 -2.40 7.18
N GLU A 275 -42.86 -3.68 7.51
CA GLU A 275 -43.93 -4.42 8.17
C GLU A 275 -44.16 -3.91 9.59
N ALA A 276 -43.08 -3.63 10.34
CA ALA A 276 -43.19 -3.01 11.65
C ALA A 276 -43.92 -1.66 11.57
N THR A 277 -43.51 -0.77 10.66
CA THR A 277 -44.18 0.54 10.52
C THR A 277 -45.64 0.41 10.10
N ARG A 278 -45.97 -0.55 9.23
CA ARG A 278 -47.37 -0.85 8.85
C ARG A 278 -48.20 -1.37 10.02
N LYS A 279 -47.59 -2.13 10.94
CA LYS A 279 -48.22 -2.63 12.18
C LYS A 279 -48.16 -1.61 13.33
N GLY A 280 -47.73 -0.37 13.09
CA GLY A 280 -47.60 0.67 14.11
C GLY A 280 -46.48 0.44 15.12
N THR A 281 -45.54 -0.48 14.84
CA THR A 281 -44.36 -0.74 15.67
C THR A 281 -43.08 -0.26 14.98
N THR A 282 -41.97 -0.16 15.73
CA THR A 282 -40.65 0.21 15.16
C THR A 282 -39.68 -0.95 15.31
N TYR A 283 -39.19 -1.49 14.20
CA TYR A 283 -38.08 -2.44 14.21
C TYR A 283 -36.75 -1.67 14.22
N LYS A 284 -35.92 -1.89 15.24
CA LYS A 284 -34.57 -1.33 15.34
C LYS A 284 -33.56 -2.37 14.83
N PRO A 285 -32.95 -2.18 13.64
CA PRO A 285 -31.97 -3.13 13.12
C PRO A 285 -30.73 -3.17 14.00
N THR A 286 -30.09 -4.35 14.04
CA THR A 286 -28.80 -4.52 14.71
C THR A 286 -27.69 -3.75 13.98
N GLU A 287 -26.55 -3.52 14.63
CA GLU A 287 -25.43 -2.82 13.98
C GLU A 287 -24.89 -3.59 12.74
N SER A 288 -24.93 -4.92 12.77
CA SER A 288 -24.56 -5.75 11.62
C SER A 288 -25.56 -5.60 10.46
N GLU A 289 -26.87 -5.55 10.75
CA GLU A 289 -27.92 -5.30 9.76
C GLU A 289 -27.81 -3.90 9.16
N LYS A 290 -27.53 -2.86 9.97
CA LYS A 290 -27.26 -1.49 9.47
C LYS A 290 -26.05 -1.47 8.54
N SER A 291 -24.95 -2.10 8.95
CA SER A 291 -23.73 -2.16 8.14
C SER A 291 -23.97 -2.92 6.83
N LEU A 292 -24.73 -4.02 6.87
CA LEU A 292 -25.12 -4.77 5.67
C LEU A 292 -25.95 -3.91 4.70
N MET A 293 -26.94 -3.18 5.21
CA MET A 293 -27.77 -2.28 4.40
C MET A 293 -26.95 -1.14 3.79
N SER A 294 -25.96 -0.61 4.53
CA SER A 294 -25.04 0.44 4.05
C SER A 294 -24.20 -0.06 2.87
N ARG A 295 -23.56 -1.23 3.00
CA ARG A 295 -22.69 -1.82 1.96
C ARG A 295 -23.40 -2.30 0.70
N THR A 296 -24.71 -2.53 0.77
CA THR A 296 -25.52 -3.06 -0.34
C THR A 296 -26.48 -2.01 -0.92
N GLY A 297 -26.49 -0.80 -0.34
CA GLY A 297 -27.45 0.26 -0.66
C GLY A 297 -27.17 1.01 -1.96
N GLY A 298 -25.95 0.89 -2.51
CA GLY A 298 -25.39 1.74 -3.55
C GLY A 298 -24.87 3.07 -3.00
N LEU A 299 -24.27 3.89 -3.85
CA LEU A 299 -23.75 5.22 -3.47
C LEU A 299 -24.87 6.28 -3.34
N GLY A 300 -26.08 5.96 -3.76
CA GLY A 300 -27.23 6.87 -3.74
C GLY A 300 -27.13 8.00 -4.76
N ALA A 301 -27.95 9.04 -4.59
CA ALA A 301 -27.95 10.22 -5.44
C ALA A 301 -26.73 11.11 -5.17
N PRO A 302 -26.06 11.67 -6.19
CA PRO A 302 -24.87 12.51 -6.01
C PRO A 302 -25.21 13.83 -5.29
N ARG A 303 -24.88 13.93 -4.00
CA ARG A 303 -25.17 15.10 -3.13
C ARG A 303 -24.01 15.44 -2.18
N GLY A 304 -22.77 15.13 -2.56
CA GLY A 304 -21.60 15.42 -1.72
C GLY A 304 -21.54 14.65 -0.40
N GLN A 305 -22.24 13.51 -0.28
CA GLN A 305 -22.33 12.73 0.95
C GLN A 305 -21.12 11.83 1.22
N ALA A 306 -20.33 11.52 0.18
CA ALA A 306 -19.21 10.61 0.26
C ALA A 306 -17.93 11.34 0.71
N PHE A 307 -17.01 10.58 1.32
CA PHE A 307 -15.71 11.09 1.71
C PHE A 307 -14.85 11.37 0.47
N TRP A 308 -14.04 12.42 0.54
CA TRP A 308 -12.90 12.56 -0.36
C TRP A 308 -11.95 11.38 -0.18
N PRO A 309 -11.57 10.66 -1.26
CA PRO A 309 -10.64 9.54 -1.15
C PRO A 309 -9.24 10.01 -0.76
N VAL A 310 -8.82 11.18 -1.29
CA VAL A 310 -7.68 11.99 -0.82
C VAL A 310 -8.04 13.46 -1.03
N ARG A 311 -7.40 14.37 -0.28
CA ARG A 311 -7.55 15.82 -0.47
C ARG A 311 -6.30 16.41 -1.11
N GLY A 312 -6.48 17.17 -2.18
CA GLY A 312 -5.40 17.83 -2.93
C GLY A 312 -5.91 18.43 -4.24
N PRO A 313 -5.01 19.01 -5.07
CA PRO A 313 -5.40 19.63 -6.33
C PRO A 313 -5.98 18.59 -7.31
N THR A 314 -7.09 18.92 -7.96
CA THR A 314 -7.62 18.13 -9.08
C THR A 314 -6.77 18.40 -10.31
N LEU A 315 -5.99 17.41 -10.72
CA LEU A 315 -5.03 17.47 -11.82
C LEU A 315 -5.69 17.20 -13.17
N HIS A 316 -6.64 16.27 -13.20
CA HIS A 316 -7.47 15.96 -14.36
C HIS A 316 -8.91 15.70 -13.93
N ARG A 317 -9.87 16.09 -14.75
CA ARG A 317 -11.30 15.91 -14.50
C ARG A 317 -11.91 14.87 -15.44
N TYR A 318 -13.02 14.29 -15.02
CA TYR A 318 -13.82 13.42 -15.88
C TYR A 318 -14.22 14.17 -17.16
N GLY A 319 -14.08 13.52 -18.32
CA GLY A 319 -14.42 14.10 -19.62
C GLY A 319 -13.38 15.04 -20.21
N GLU A 320 -12.32 15.40 -19.48
CA GLU A 320 -11.19 16.16 -20.00
C GLU A 320 -10.43 15.36 -21.06
N GLN A 321 -9.73 16.03 -21.98
CA GLN A 321 -8.90 15.36 -23.00
C GLN A 321 -7.75 14.60 -22.34
N LEU A 322 -7.63 13.31 -22.67
CA LEU A 322 -6.49 12.47 -22.27
C LEU A 322 -5.44 12.46 -23.39
N GLN A 323 -5.82 11.98 -24.58
CA GLN A 323 -4.96 11.96 -25.76
C GLN A 323 -5.80 11.84 -27.03
N GLY A 324 -5.62 12.76 -27.99
CA GLY A 324 -6.44 12.79 -29.20
C GLY A 324 -7.93 12.88 -28.84
N GLU A 325 -8.73 11.93 -29.29
CA GLU A 325 -10.17 11.85 -28.98
C GLU A 325 -10.48 11.19 -27.64
N LEU A 326 -9.51 10.56 -26.97
CA LEU A 326 -9.74 9.91 -25.68
C LEU A 326 -9.98 10.94 -24.60
N ARG A 327 -10.93 10.63 -23.71
CA ARG A 327 -11.29 11.43 -22.55
C ARG A 327 -11.04 10.66 -21.27
N TRP A 328 -10.68 11.38 -20.21
CA TRP A 328 -10.57 10.82 -18.86
C TRP A 328 -11.91 10.21 -18.40
N LYS A 329 -11.85 8.97 -17.92
CA LYS A 329 -13.01 8.23 -17.37
C LYS A 329 -13.15 8.38 -15.85
N GLY A 330 -12.23 9.11 -15.23
CA GLY A 330 -12.22 9.44 -13.81
C GLY A 330 -11.61 10.81 -13.59
N MET A 331 -11.21 11.07 -12.35
CA MET A 331 -10.43 12.25 -11.98
C MET A 331 -9.06 11.85 -11.43
N VAL A 332 -8.09 12.75 -11.53
CA VAL A 332 -6.77 12.56 -10.95
C VAL A 332 -6.55 13.60 -9.86
N ILE A 333 -6.26 13.17 -8.65
CA ILE A 333 -6.08 14.05 -7.48
C ILE A 333 -4.61 13.97 -7.04
N GLY A 334 -3.91 15.10 -7.04
CA GLY A 334 -2.53 15.17 -6.57
C GLY A 334 -2.45 15.04 -5.05
N ALA A 335 -1.54 14.20 -4.56
CA ALA A 335 -1.26 14.03 -3.15
C ALA A 335 0.15 13.45 -2.98
N SER A 336 0.77 13.64 -1.82
CA SER A 336 2.11 13.09 -1.54
C SER A 336 2.10 11.56 -1.60
N GLU A 337 3.20 10.96 -2.05
CA GLU A 337 3.38 9.51 -1.99
C GLU A 337 3.26 9.03 -0.53
N GLY A 338 2.59 7.90 -0.32
CA GLY A 338 2.30 7.37 1.02
C GLY A 338 1.08 8.00 1.70
N THR A 339 0.40 8.99 1.09
CA THR A 339 -0.87 9.53 1.62
C THR A 339 -1.93 8.44 1.66
N GLU A 340 -2.70 8.34 2.74
CA GLU A 340 -3.79 7.37 2.85
C GLU A 340 -4.92 7.66 1.87
N VAL A 341 -5.25 6.65 1.06
CA VAL A 341 -6.43 6.64 0.20
C VAL A 341 -7.58 6.02 0.99
N LYS A 342 -8.66 6.78 1.15
CA LYS A 342 -9.82 6.41 1.94
C LYS A 342 -10.93 5.85 1.05
N ALA A 343 -11.63 4.82 1.53
CA ALA A 343 -12.87 4.37 0.91
C ALA A 343 -13.93 5.48 1.02
N ILE A 344 -14.53 5.86 -0.10
CA ILE A 344 -15.50 6.96 -0.12
C ILE A 344 -16.80 6.64 0.64
N ALA A 345 -17.13 5.35 0.73
CA ALA A 345 -18.34 4.81 1.32
C ALA A 345 -18.11 3.36 1.79
N ASP A 346 -19.04 2.84 2.60
CA ASP A 346 -19.01 1.43 3.02
C ASP A 346 -19.13 0.50 1.81
N GLY A 347 -18.41 -0.62 1.84
CA GLY A 347 -18.46 -1.58 0.75
C GLY A 347 -17.60 -2.81 0.98
N ARG A 348 -17.28 -3.51 -0.11
CA ARG A 348 -16.39 -4.66 -0.10
C ARG A 348 -15.40 -4.60 -1.25
N VAL A 349 -14.15 -4.96 -0.98
CA VAL A 349 -13.10 -5.00 -2.01
C VAL A 349 -13.36 -6.18 -2.94
N ILE A 350 -13.44 -5.93 -4.24
CA ILE A 350 -13.62 -6.98 -5.27
C ILE A 350 -12.38 -7.16 -6.15
N LEU A 351 -11.49 -6.16 -6.21
CA LEU A 351 -10.25 -6.22 -6.97
C LEU A 351 -9.15 -5.46 -6.22
N ALA A 352 -7.96 -6.03 -6.18
CA ALA A 352 -6.73 -5.42 -5.67
C ALA A 352 -5.55 -5.98 -6.49
N ASP A 353 -5.32 -5.44 -7.69
CA ASP A 353 -4.39 -6.01 -8.67
C ASP A 353 -3.69 -4.89 -9.46
N TRP A 354 -2.54 -5.20 -10.05
CA TRP A 354 -1.81 -4.31 -10.92
C TRP A 354 -2.33 -4.39 -12.36
N LEU A 355 -2.70 -3.24 -12.92
CA LEU A 355 -3.20 -3.11 -14.27
C LEU A 355 -2.37 -2.09 -15.06
N GLN A 356 -1.92 -2.49 -16.25
CA GLN A 356 -1.12 -1.64 -17.11
C GLN A 356 -1.85 -0.32 -17.40
N GLY A 357 -1.15 0.79 -17.21
CA GLY A 357 -1.69 2.15 -17.37
C GLY A 357 -2.44 2.69 -16.16
N TYR A 358 -2.87 1.83 -15.22
CA TYR A 358 -3.58 2.23 -13.99
C TYR A 358 -2.79 1.90 -12.70
N GLY A 359 -1.67 1.19 -12.83
CA GLY A 359 -0.85 0.77 -11.70
C GLY A 359 -1.59 -0.20 -10.79
N LEU A 360 -1.32 -0.13 -9.51
CA LEU A 360 -2.06 -0.89 -8.50
C LEU A 360 -3.46 -0.30 -8.33
N VAL A 361 -4.48 -1.08 -8.65
CA VAL A 361 -5.88 -0.69 -8.61
C VAL A 361 -6.61 -1.43 -7.49
N VAL A 362 -7.38 -0.70 -6.69
CA VAL A 362 -8.35 -1.23 -5.74
C VAL A 362 -9.75 -0.88 -6.24
N VAL A 363 -10.67 -1.84 -6.23
CA VAL A 363 -12.09 -1.62 -6.57
C VAL A 363 -12.95 -2.05 -5.40
N VAL A 364 -13.84 -1.16 -4.97
CA VAL A 364 -14.80 -1.37 -3.88
C VAL A 364 -16.22 -1.41 -4.47
N GLU A 365 -16.92 -2.50 -4.20
CA GLU A 365 -18.34 -2.69 -4.49
C GLU A 365 -19.21 -2.06 -3.39
N HIS A 366 -20.20 -1.25 -3.78
CA HIS A 366 -21.16 -0.60 -2.87
C HIS A 366 -22.59 -1.14 -3.01
N GLY A 367 -22.79 -2.18 -3.82
CA GLY A 367 -24.09 -2.76 -4.16
C GLY A 367 -24.83 -2.02 -5.28
N LYS A 368 -25.90 -2.63 -5.79
CA LYS A 368 -26.73 -2.13 -6.90
C LYS A 368 -25.96 -1.76 -8.19
N GLY A 369 -24.79 -2.37 -8.41
CA GLY A 369 -23.93 -2.06 -9.55
C GLY A 369 -23.14 -0.75 -9.42
N ASP A 370 -23.11 -0.14 -8.23
CA ASP A 370 -22.25 1.01 -7.92
C ASP A 370 -20.88 0.51 -7.40
N MET A 371 -19.81 1.10 -7.92
CA MET A 371 -18.43 0.81 -7.51
C MET A 371 -17.61 2.09 -7.44
N SER A 372 -16.58 2.06 -6.60
CA SER A 372 -15.50 3.05 -6.60
C SER A 372 -14.16 2.37 -6.90
N LEU A 373 -13.33 3.05 -7.69
CA LEU A 373 -12.04 2.55 -8.16
C LEU A 373 -10.95 3.56 -7.80
N TYR A 374 -9.84 3.02 -7.28
CA TYR A 374 -8.69 3.76 -6.76
C TYR A 374 -7.44 3.21 -7.45
N GLY A 375 -6.78 3.98 -8.31
CA GLY A 375 -5.59 3.57 -9.08
C GLY A 375 -4.35 4.42 -8.78
N TYR A 376 -3.22 4.04 -9.37
CA TYR A 376 -1.88 4.61 -9.16
C TYR A 376 -1.31 4.40 -7.75
N ASN A 377 -1.92 3.50 -6.97
CA ASN A 377 -1.54 3.30 -5.57
C ASN A 377 -0.11 2.75 -5.43
N GLN A 378 0.60 3.15 -4.39
CA GLN A 378 1.87 2.55 -3.99
C GLN A 378 1.65 1.17 -3.36
N SER A 379 0.59 1.04 -2.55
CA SER A 379 0.28 -0.18 -1.81
C SER A 379 -1.23 -0.31 -1.59
N ALA A 380 -1.73 -1.54 -1.65
CA ALA A 380 -3.09 -1.90 -1.26
C ALA A 380 -3.06 -2.38 0.19
N LEU A 381 -3.80 -1.70 1.08
CA LEU A 381 -3.83 -1.98 2.51
C LEU A 381 -4.91 -3.01 2.88
N VAL A 382 -5.74 -3.40 1.92
CA VAL A 382 -6.85 -4.33 2.08
C VAL A 382 -6.78 -5.44 1.03
N SER A 383 -7.30 -6.63 1.38
CA SER A 383 -7.34 -7.78 0.48
C SER A 383 -8.70 -7.91 -0.20
N VAL A 384 -8.76 -8.55 -1.38
CA VAL A 384 -10.01 -8.92 -2.04
C VAL A 384 -10.91 -9.71 -1.08
N GLY A 385 -12.20 -9.37 -1.07
CA GLY A 385 -13.19 -9.93 -0.15
C GLY A 385 -13.29 -9.19 1.18
N SER A 386 -12.36 -8.31 1.54
CA SER A 386 -12.42 -7.54 2.80
C SER A 386 -13.56 -6.53 2.78
N GLN A 387 -14.29 -6.42 3.88
CA GLN A 387 -15.24 -5.33 4.10
C GLN A 387 -14.46 -4.04 4.43
N VAL A 388 -14.92 -2.92 3.88
CA VAL A 388 -14.37 -1.60 4.15
C VAL A 388 -15.45 -0.63 4.61
N ARG A 389 -15.07 0.29 5.50
CA ARG A 389 -15.93 1.37 6.00
C ARG A 389 -15.63 2.69 5.29
N ALA A 390 -16.62 3.56 5.19
CA ALA A 390 -16.43 4.94 4.74
C ALA A 390 -15.33 5.62 5.56
N GLY A 391 -14.35 6.23 4.89
CA GLY A 391 -13.19 6.88 5.51
C GLY A 391 -12.04 5.94 5.89
N GLN A 392 -12.22 4.61 5.81
CA GLN A 392 -11.16 3.64 6.11
C GLN A 392 -10.03 3.72 5.07
N PRO A 393 -8.75 3.74 5.49
CA PRO A 393 -7.61 3.61 4.60
C PRO A 393 -7.62 2.25 3.88
N ILE A 394 -7.63 2.27 2.55
CA ILE A 394 -7.64 1.07 1.69
C ILE A 394 -6.40 0.96 0.82
N ALA A 395 -5.71 2.07 0.58
CA ALA A 395 -4.48 2.10 -0.20
C ALA A 395 -3.60 3.28 0.23
N LEU A 396 -2.40 3.35 -0.33
CA LEU A 396 -1.50 4.49 -0.23
C LEU A 396 -1.29 5.11 -1.61
N VAL A 397 -1.31 6.44 -1.69
CA VAL A 397 -1.03 7.19 -2.93
C VAL A 397 0.37 6.84 -3.42
N GLY A 398 0.51 6.65 -4.73
CA GLY A 398 1.78 6.38 -5.37
C GLY A 398 1.84 6.93 -6.78
N SER A 399 2.76 6.36 -7.55
CA SER A 399 2.96 6.64 -8.98
C SER A 399 2.99 5.35 -9.79
N SER A 400 2.31 4.30 -9.31
CA SER A 400 2.35 2.98 -9.96
C SER A 400 1.74 3.02 -11.35
N GLY A 401 2.20 2.12 -12.23
CA GLY A 401 1.88 2.14 -13.65
C GLY A 401 2.69 3.15 -14.45
N GLY A 402 3.78 3.69 -13.87
CA GLY A 402 4.72 4.59 -14.54
C GLY A 402 4.26 6.05 -14.63
N GLN A 403 3.49 6.53 -13.64
CA GLN A 403 3.06 7.92 -13.61
C GLN A 403 4.22 8.86 -13.25
N GLY A 404 4.27 10.04 -13.88
CA GLY A 404 5.36 11.01 -13.68
C GLY A 404 5.33 11.75 -12.33
N ARG A 405 4.22 11.68 -11.59
CA ARG A 405 4.08 12.30 -10.26
C ARG A 405 3.11 11.52 -9.37
N PRO A 406 3.29 11.53 -8.03
CA PRO A 406 2.35 10.92 -7.10
C PRO A 406 0.95 11.52 -7.21
N SER A 407 -0.04 10.66 -7.40
CA SER A 407 -1.45 11.06 -7.52
C SER A 407 -2.38 9.86 -7.36
N LEU A 408 -3.66 10.12 -7.12
CA LEU A 408 -4.72 9.11 -7.11
C LEU A 408 -5.52 9.19 -8.42
N TYR A 409 -5.61 8.10 -9.16
CA TYR A 409 -6.68 7.93 -10.16
C TYR A 409 -7.96 7.49 -9.45
N PHE A 410 -9.05 8.22 -9.62
CA PHE A 410 -10.30 7.95 -8.94
C PHE A 410 -11.49 7.93 -9.90
N GLU A 411 -12.30 6.88 -9.81
CA GLU A 411 -13.45 6.66 -10.69
C GLU A 411 -14.64 6.12 -9.89
N ILE A 412 -15.84 6.59 -10.23
CA ILE A 412 -17.10 5.97 -9.79
C ILE A 412 -17.74 5.31 -11.00
N ARG A 413 -18.18 4.07 -10.83
CA ARG A 413 -18.94 3.32 -11.83
C ARG A 413 -20.36 3.07 -11.34
N ARG A 414 -21.30 3.16 -12.28
CA ARG A 414 -22.70 2.81 -12.09
C ARG A 414 -23.16 1.99 -13.29
N GLN A 415 -23.69 0.80 -13.04
CA GLN A 415 -24.14 -0.12 -14.10
C GLN A 415 -23.04 -0.41 -15.13
N GLY A 416 -21.81 -0.63 -14.66
CA GLY A 416 -20.65 -0.93 -15.50
C GLY A 416 -20.04 0.25 -16.24
N GLN A 417 -20.63 1.46 -16.16
CA GLN A 417 -20.13 2.65 -16.84
C GLN A 417 -19.51 3.65 -15.87
N ALA A 418 -18.40 4.27 -16.29
CA ALA A 418 -17.72 5.33 -15.57
C ALA A 418 -18.51 6.64 -15.65
N VAL A 419 -18.83 7.24 -14.49
CA VAL A 419 -19.57 8.51 -14.39
C VAL A 419 -18.71 9.58 -13.71
N ASN A 420 -19.05 10.85 -13.90
CA ASN A 420 -18.35 11.95 -13.23
C ASN A 420 -18.41 11.76 -11.69
N PRO A 421 -17.29 11.53 -11.00
CA PRO A 421 -17.31 11.20 -9.59
C PRO A 421 -17.47 12.43 -8.66
N GLN A 422 -17.14 13.62 -9.16
CA GLN A 422 -17.09 14.86 -8.37
C GLN A 422 -18.38 15.17 -7.60
N PRO A 423 -19.60 14.96 -8.14
CA PRO A 423 -20.86 15.25 -7.43
C PRO A 423 -21.14 14.41 -6.17
N TRP A 424 -20.45 13.28 -5.96
CA TRP A 424 -20.57 12.50 -4.72
C TRP A 424 -19.65 12.98 -3.61
N LEU A 425 -18.57 13.70 -3.94
CA LEU A 425 -17.52 14.08 -3.00
C LEU A 425 -17.89 15.37 -2.25
N GLY A 426 -17.86 15.34 -0.92
CA GLY A 426 -18.13 16.54 -0.13
C GLY A 426 -17.64 16.53 1.31
N ARG A 427 -17.30 15.36 1.87
CA ARG A 427 -16.88 15.23 3.28
C ARG A 427 -15.39 14.98 3.43
#